data_AF-A0A3N9WYW0-F1
#
_entry.id   AF-A0A3N9WYW0-F1
#
_cell.length_a   1.000
_cell.length_b   1.000
_cell.length_c   1.000
_cell.angle_alpha   90.00
_cell.angle_beta   90.00
_cell.angle_gamma   90.00
#
_symmetry.space_group_name_H-M   'P 1'
#
loop_
_entity.id
_entity.type
_entity.pdbx_description
1 polymer ?
#
loop_
_entity_poly.entity_id
_entity_poly.type
_entity_poly.pdbx_seq_one_letter_code
_entity_poly.pdbx_strand_id
1 'polypeptide(L)'
;MARQVPGKPRRLGAAGGITPGQVAEARKDLGRHLAAWRGVAGMTQVELAKLICYSRSQIGNVEIGRESTTRRFWQGADAAVGADGALLAAFDQVDALVRDFHAQEVQARERQRRHHAAPPAVPTAEAECPGECGCTPMVVGRWTGREVRALREALRMNVRAFAEHLGVTTATVSRWEHRRAPAPPRVAAQSALDQALTLVDTDSKARFRLLLTSADDTTPRAHGGRATKGRSTVTPIHQADRTRPAS
;
A
#
# COMPACT_ATOMS: atom_id res chain seq x y z
N MET A 1 -38.99 -15.95 -40.30
CA MET A 1 -38.66 -14.70 -39.60
C MET A 1 -37.21 -14.80 -39.14
N ALA A 2 -36.28 -14.01 -39.69
CA ALA A 2 -34.85 -14.14 -39.38
C ALA A 2 -34.54 -13.55 -38.00
N ARG A 3 -33.99 -14.36 -37.09
CA ARG A 3 -33.51 -13.90 -35.78
C ARG A 3 -32.21 -13.10 -35.98
N GLN A 4 -32.25 -11.80 -35.70
CA GLN A 4 -31.07 -10.94 -35.86
C GLN A 4 -30.16 -11.09 -34.64
N VAL A 5 -29.06 -11.83 -34.82
CA VAL A 5 -28.03 -12.03 -33.78
C VAL A 5 -27.26 -10.72 -33.57
N PRO A 6 -27.11 -10.21 -32.33
CA PRO A 6 -26.30 -9.02 -32.08
C PRO A 6 -24.83 -9.25 -32.48
N GLY A 7 -24.22 -8.24 -33.09
CA GLY A 7 -22.95 -8.38 -33.81
C GLY A 7 -21.78 -8.86 -32.95
N LYS A 8 -20.93 -9.70 -33.56
CA LYS A 8 -19.70 -10.26 -32.96
C LYS A 8 -18.82 -9.13 -32.38
N PRO A 9 -18.30 -9.25 -31.14
CA PRO A 9 -17.46 -8.21 -30.56
C PRO A 9 -16.20 -7.97 -31.40
N ARG A 10 -15.86 -6.70 -31.58
CA ARG A 10 -14.82 -6.21 -32.48
C ARG A 10 -13.44 -6.58 -31.91
N ARG A 11 -12.71 -7.53 -32.52
CA ARG A 11 -11.29 -7.75 -32.22
C ARG A 11 -10.52 -6.48 -32.58
N LEU A 12 -10.01 -5.78 -31.57
CA LEU A 12 -9.12 -4.62 -31.69
C LEU A 12 -7.70 -5.04 -31.26
N GLY A 13 -6.68 -4.45 -31.89
CA GLY A 13 -5.27 -4.85 -31.78
C GLY A 13 -4.70 -4.78 -30.35
N ALA A 14 -3.70 -5.56 -29.97
CA ALA A 14 -2.41 -5.79 -30.66
C ALA A 14 -1.49 -4.54 -30.66
N ALA A 15 -1.14 -4.05 -29.46
CA ALA A 15 0.10 -3.28 -29.17
C ALA A 15 0.23 -2.98 -27.67
N GLY A 16 -0.88 -2.64 -27.01
CA GLY A 16 -0.95 -2.49 -25.56
C GLY A 16 -1.47 -3.75 -24.88
N GLY A 17 -0.97 -4.04 -23.67
CA GLY A 17 -1.55 -5.08 -22.81
C GLY A 17 -2.98 -4.74 -22.39
N ILE A 18 -3.69 -5.71 -21.81
CA ILE A 18 -5.09 -5.54 -21.39
C ILE A 18 -5.16 -4.40 -20.37
N THR A 19 -6.09 -3.49 -20.60
CA THR A 19 -6.31 -2.32 -19.74
C THR A 19 -7.53 -2.51 -18.84
N PRO A 20 -7.57 -1.86 -17.65
CA PRO A 20 -8.77 -1.85 -16.80
C PRO A 20 -10.01 -1.32 -17.54
N GLY A 21 -9.83 -0.37 -18.47
CA GLY A 21 -10.89 0.18 -19.30
C GLY A 21 -11.53 -0.86 -20.24
N GLN A 22 -10.72 -1.70 -20.90
CA GLN A 22 -11.23 -2.79 -21.73
C GLN A 22 -12.03 -3.82 -20.91
N VAL A 23 -11.55 -4.18 -19.72
CA VAL A 23 -12.28 -5.07 -18.80
C VAL A 23 -13.62 -4.44 -18.36
N ALA A 24 -13.62 -3.14 -18.05
CA ALA A 24 -14.82 -2.42 -17.65
C ALA A 24 -15.85 -2.31 -18.78
N GLU A 25 -15.44 -1.99 -20.02
CA GLU A 25 -16.37 -1.96 -21.16
C GLU A 25 -16.89 -3.35 -21.52
N ALA A 26 -16.05 -4.40 -21.50
CA ALA A 26 -16.49 -5.77 -21.77
C ALA A 26 -17.57 -6.24 -20.77
N ARG A 27 -17.47 -5.84 -19.49
CA ARG A 27 -18.52 -6.08 -18.49
C ARG A 27 -19.81 -5.30 -18.77
N LYS A 28 -19.72 -4.04 -19.24
CA LYS A 28 -20.89 -3.24 -19.64
C LYS A 28 -21.56 -3.81 -20.90
N ASP A 29 -20.80 -4.28 -21.88
CA ASP A 29 -21.33 -4.96 -23.07
C ASP A 29 -22.09 -6.23 -22.70
N LEU A 30 -21.52 -7.07 -21.83
CA LEU A 30 -22.19 -8.25 -21.30
C LEU A 30 -23.49 -7.91 -20.54
N GLY A 31 -23.49 -6.85 -19.73
CA GLY A 31 -24.69 -6.33 -19.07
C GLY A 31 -25.76 -5.83 -20.06
N ARG A 32 -25.35 -5.08 -21.10
CA ARG A 32 -26.23 -4.65 -22.20
C ARG A 32 -26.82 -5.83 -22.95
N HIS A 33 -26.04 -6.88 -23.22
CA HIS A 33 -26.55 -8.09 -23.85
C HIS A 33 -27.63 -8.77 -22.99
N LEU A 34 -27.43 -8.89 -21.67
CA LEU A 34 -28.45 -9.44 -20.77
C LEU A 34 -29.74 -8.62 -20.82
N ALA A 35 -29.64 -7.29 -20.74
CA ALA A 35 -30.80 -6.40 -20.82
C ALA A 35 -31.55 -6.53 -22.17
N ALA A 36 -30.81 -6.67 -23.28
CA ALA A 36 -31.38 -6.84 -24.61
C ALA A 36 -32.12 -8.19 -24.75
N TRP A 37 -31.49 -9.31 -24.36
CA TRP A 37 -32.13 -10.63 -24.38
C TRP A 37 -33.35 -10.69 -23.46
N ARG A 38 -33.26 -10.11 -22.26
CA ARG A 38 -34.40 -9.98 -21.34
C ARG A 38 -35.57 -9.20 -21.97
N GLY A 39 -35.26 -8.12 -22.70
CA GLY A 39 -36.26 -7.34 -23.44
C GLY A 39 -36.93 -8.14 -24.57
N VAL A 40 -36.15 -8.90 -25.33
CA VAL A 40 -36.68 -9.80 -26.39
C VAL A 40 -37.54 -10.92 -25.81
N ALA A 41 -37.19 -11.44 -24.62
CA ALA A 41 -38.00 -12.41 -23.87
C ALA A 41 -39.26 -11.80 -23.21
N GLY A 42 -39.49 -10.49 -23.33
CA GLY A 42 -40.63 -9.79 -22.73
C GLY A 42 -40.58 -9.67 -21.20
N MET A 43 -39.42 -9.94 -20.58
CA MET A 43 -39.28 -10.03 -19.13
C MET A 43 -38.89 -8.69 -18.47
N THR A 44 -39.41 -8.43 -17.29
CA THR A 44 -38.91 -7.38 -16.39
C THR A 44 -37.69 -7.85 -15.59
N GLN A 45 -36.90 -6.90 -15.05
CA GLN A 45 -35.80 -7.24 -14.13
C GLN A 45 -36.27 -8.03 -12.90
N VAL A 46 -37.53 -7.83 -12.45
CA VAL A 46 -38.10 -8.54 -11.29
C VAL A 46 -38.41 -10.00 -11.61
N GLU A 47 -38.94 -10.28 -12.80
CA GLU A 47 -39.26 -11.65 -13.23
C GLU A 47 -38.00 -12.47 -13.45
N LEU A 48 -37.01 -11.92 -14.16
CA LEU A 48 -35.70 -12.56 -14.29
C LEU A 48 -35.08 -12.83 -12.91
N ALA A 49 -35.06 -11.82 -12.02
CA ALA A 49 -34.54 -11.97 -10.66
C ALA A 49 -35.20 -13.14 -9.90
N LYS A 50 -36.53 -13.25 -9.96
CA LYS A 50 -37.28 -14.37 -9.35
C LYS A 50 -36.91 -15.73 -9.96
N LEU A 51 -36.88 -15.82 -11.30
CA LEU A 51 -36.59 -17.07 -12.02
C LEU A 51 -35.20 -17.65 -11.68
N ILE A 52 -34.19 -16.79 -11.50
CA ILE A 52 -32.82 -17.23 -11.17
C ILE A 52 -32.47 -17.11 -9.67
N CYS A 53 -33.44 -16.74 -8.83
CA CYS A 53 -33.31 -16.59 -7.37
C CYS A 53 -32.32 -15.51 -6.89
N TYR A 54 -32.34 -14.34 -7.53
CA TYR A 54 -31.57 -13.14 -7.15
C TYR A 54 -32.50 -11.96 -6.82
N SER A 55 -31.94 -10.83 -6.37
CA SER A 55 -32.71 -9.59 -6.19
C SER A 55 -32.74 -8.73 -7.47
N ARG A 56 -33.80 -7.92 -7.64
CA ARG A 56 -33.92 -6.96 -8.77
C ARG A 56 -32.73 -6.00 -8.84
N SER A 57 -32.20 -5.58 -7.69
CA SER A 57 -31.06 -4.67 -7.61
C SER A 57 -29.80 -5.28 -8.23
N GLN A 58 -29.54 -6.57 -7.97
CA GLN A 58 -28.41 -7.29 -8.56
C GLN A 58 -28.55 -7.44 -10.08
N ILE A 59 -29.75 -7.74 -10.59
CA ILE A 59 -30.00 -7.72 -12.04
C ILE A 59 -29.67 -6.33 -12.62
N GLY A 60 -30.14 -5.26 -11.97
CA GLY A 60 -29.82 -3.89 -12.37
C GLY A 60 -28.31 -3.58 -12.38
N ASN A 61 -27.57 -3.99 -11.33
CA ASN A 61 -26.12 -3.80 -11.24
C ASN A 61 -25.35 -4.60 -12.31
N VAL A 62 -25.82 -5.81 -12.64
CA VAL A 62 -25.24 -6.64 -13.71
C VAL A 62 -25.51 -6.02 -15.08
N GLU A 63 -26.71 -5.54 -15.35
CA GLU A 63 -27.06 -4.89 -16.63
C GLU A 63 -26.21 -3.64 -16.91
N ILE A 64 -25.72 -2.95 -15.87
CA ILE A 64 -24.77 -1.82 -15.99
C ILE A 64 -23.29 -2.21 -15.80
N GLY A 65 -22.98 -3.51 -15.73
CA GLY A 65 -21.61 -4.03 -15.66
C GLY A 65 -20.87 -3.78 -14.35
N ARG A 66 -21.56 -3.44 -13.25
CA ARG A 66 -20.96 -3.07 -11.96
C ARG A 66 -20.78 -4.23 -10.98
N GLU A 67 -21.53 -5.32 -11.11
CA GLU A 67 -21.49 -6.46 -10.18
C GLU A 67 -20.74 -7.66 -10.77
N SER A 68 -19.88 -8.28 -9.96
CA SER A 68 -19.11 -9.48 -10.33
C SER A 68 -19.91 -10.73 -9.96
N THR A 69 -20.54 -11.35 -10.95
CA THR A 69 -21.37 -12.56 -10.77
C THR A 69 -20.64 -13.85 -11.14
N THR A 70 -21.23 -15.00 -10.81
CA THR A 70 -20.66 -16.33 -11.00
C THR A 70 -21.10 -16.97 -12.31
N ARG A 71 -20.39 -18.01 -12.78
CA ARG A 71 -20.83 -18.83 -13.93
C ARG A 71 -22.26 -19.35 -13.79
N ARG A 72 -22.67 -19.76 -12.57
CA ARG A 72 -24.03 -20.24 -12.27
C ARG A 72 -25.09 -19.18 -12.53
N PHE A 73 -24.83 -17.91 -12.20
CA PHE A 73 -25.73 -16.81 -12.52
C PHE A 73 -25.95 -16.71 -14.04
N TRP A 74 -24.87 -16.72 -14.83
CA TRP A 74 -24.95 -16.60 -16.28
C TRP A 74 -25.61 -17.81 -16.94
N GLN A 75 -25.37 -19.03 -16.45
CA GLN A 75 -26.10 -20.23 -16.89
C GLN A 75 -27.61 -20.13 -16.63
N GLY A 76 -28.01 -19.68 -15.44
CA GLY A 76 -29.43 -19.48 -15.11
C GLY A 76 -30.06 -18.38 -15.95
N ALA A 77 -29.36 -17.25 -16.14
CA ALA A 77 -29.85 -16.13 -16.93
C ALA A 77 -30.03 -16.49 -18.41
N ASP A 78 -29.04 -17.17 -19.00
CA ASP A 78 -29.05 -17.65 -20.38
C ASP A 78 -30.24 -18.57 -20.66
N ALA A 79 -30.47 -19.55 -19.78
CA ALA A 79 -31.63 -20.44 -19.84
C ALA A 79 -32.97 -19.70 -19.63
N ALA A 80 -33.03 -18.74 -18.71
CA ALA A 80 -34.26 -18.00 -18.41
C ALA A 80 -34.71 -17.07 -19.55
N VAL A 81 -33.77 -16.44 -20.27
CA VAL A 81 -34.09 -15.56 -21.42
C VAL A 81 -34.06 -16.26 -22.78
N GLY A 82 -33.71 -17.55 -22.83
CA GLY A 82 -33.63 -18.33 -24.07
C GLY A 82 -32.51 -17.88 -25.00
N ALA A 83 -31.31 -17.64 -24.46
CA ALA A 83 -30.14 -17.16 -25.22
C ALA A 83 -29.30 -18.28 -25.87
N ASP A 84 -29.70 -19.55 -25.74
CA ASP A 84 -29.09 -20.72 -26.39
C ASP A 84 -27.55 -20.81 -26.21
N GLY A 85 -27.05 -20.44 -25.02
CA GLY A 85 -25.63 -20.41 -24.66
C GLY A 85 -24.87 -19.13 -25.03
N ALA A 86 -25.50 -18.18 -25.73
CA ALA A 86 -24.84 -16.96 -26.20
C ALA A 86 -24.41 -16.02 -25.06
N LEU A 87 -25.19 -15.91 -23.97
CA LEU A 87 -24.81 -15.11 -22.81
C LEU A 87 -23.71 -15.81 -21.99
N LEU A 88 -23.78 -17.14 -21.88
CA LEU A 88 -22.72 -17.92 -21.22
C LEU A 88 -21.38 -17.81 -21.97
N ALA A 89 -21.41 -17.92 -23.30
CA ALA A 89 -20.22 -17.76 -24.14
C ALA A 89 -19.66 -16.33 -24.10
N ALA A 90 -20.52 -15.31 -23.96
CA ALA A 90 -20.08 -13.93 -23.76
C ALA A 90 -19.46 -13.72 -22.37
N PHE A 91 -20.03 -14.32 -21.31
CA PHE A 91 -19.43 -14.31 -19.98
C PHE A 91 -18.04 -14.97 -19.98
N ASP A 92 -17.88 -16.13 -20.63
CA ASP A 92 -16.60 -16.85 -20.68
C ASP A 92 -15.49 -16.04 -21.36
N GLN A 93 -15.82 -15.20 -22.35
CA GLN A 93 -14.89 -14.25 -22.96
C GLN A 93 -14.49 -13.12 -22.00
N VAL A 94 -15.42 -12.59 -21.20
CA VAL A 94 -15.13 -11.56 -20.19
C VAL A 94 -14.31 -12.13 -19.03
N ASP A 95 -14.62 -13.35 -18.57
CA ASP A 95 -13.87 -14.05 -17.53
C ASP A 95 -12.43 -14.35 -17.97
N ALA A 96 -12.23 -14.82 -19.21
CA ALA A 96 -10.90 -14.98 -19.79
C ALA A 96 -10.12 -13.65 -19.82
N LEU A 97 -10.74 -12.56 -20.28
CA LEU A 97 -10.12 -11.23 -20.30
C LEU A 97 -9.75 -10.73 -18.90
N VAL A 98 -10.57 -10.99 -17.88
CA VAL A 98 -10.28 -10.67 -16.48
C VAL A 98 -9.11 -11.50 -15.94
N ARG A 99 -9.06 -12.81 -16.26
CA ARG A 99 -7.95 -13.68 -15.86
C ARG A 99 -6.64 -13.28 -16.52
N ASP A 100 -6.66 -12.98 -17.82
CA ASP A 100 -5.49 -12.53 -18.57
C ASP A 100 -4.99 -11.16 -18.06
N PHE A 101 -5.90 -10.24 -17.71
CA PHE A 101 -5.55 -8.96 -17.08
C PHE A 101 -4.84 -9.17 -15.73
N HIS A 102 -5.41 -10.00 -14.84
CA HIS A 102 -4.77 -10.30 -13.55
C HIS A 102 -3.42 -11.01 -13.72
N ALA A 103 -3.30 -11.93 -14.69
CA ALA A 103 -2.04 -12.59 -15.02
C ALA A 103 -0.98 -11.58 -15.50
N GLN A 104 -1.38 -10.59 -16.32
CA GLN A 104 -0.51 -9.49 -16.75
C GLN A 104 -0.06 -8.63 -15.56
N GLU A 105 -0.94 -8.29 -14.61
CA GLU A 105 -0.56 -7.54 -13.41
C GLU A 105 0.46 -8.30 -12.54
N VAL A 106 0.28 -9.62 -12.36
CA VAL A 106 1.23 -10.48 -11.64
C VAL A 106 2.58 -10.51 -12.36
N GLN A 107 2.59 -10.75 -13.68
CA GLN A 107 3.81 -10.73 -14.48
C GLN A 107 4.51 -9.37 -14.48
N ALA A 108 3.77 -8.26 -14.49
CA ALA A 108 4.34 -6.91 -14.40
C ALA A 108 5.03 -6.69 -13.05
N ARG A 109 4.40 -7.10 -11.95
CA ARG A 109 5.00 -7.06 -10.60
C ARG A 109 6.21 -7.97 -10.48
N GLU A 110 6.19 -9.16 -11.08
CA GLU A 110 7.35 -10.05 -11.13
C GLU A 110 8.50 -9.47 -11.96
N ARG A 111 8.22 -8.86 -13.12
CA ARG A 111 9.22 -8.15 -13.93
C ARG A 111 9.83 -6.98 -13.15
N GLN A 112 9.01 -6.18 -12.45
CA GLN A 112 9.49 -5.08 -11.61
C GLN A 112 10.34 -5.59 -10.44
N ARG A 113 9.94 -6.70 -9.80
CA ARG A 113 10.75 -7.39 -8.79
C ARG A 113 12.07 -7.88 -9.36
N ARG A 114 12.08 -8.55 -10.52
CA ARG A 114 13.32 -8.99 -11.20
C ARG A 114 14.21 -7.82 -11.60
N HIS A 115 13.64 -6.67 -11.99
CA HIS A 115 14.41 -5.46 -12.28
C HIS A 115 15.02 -4.82 -11.01
N HIS A 116 14.34 -4.90 -9.86
CA HIS A 116 14.88 -4.40 -8.58
C HIS A 116 15.79 -5.41 -7.86
N ALA A 117 15.63 -6.71 -8.12
CA ALA A 117 16.38 -7.81 -7.51
C ALA A 117 17.47 -8.38 -8.41
N ALA A 118 17.60 -7.91 -9.65
CA ALA A 118 18.83 -8.06 -10.40
C ALA A 118 19.94 -7.39 -9.57
N PRO A 119 21.00 -8.11 -9.17
CA PRO A 119 22.14 -7.45 -8.58
C PRO A 119 22.63 -6.39 -9.56
N PRO A 120 23.10 -5.21 -9.09
CA PRO A 120 23.68 -4.23 -9.99
C PRO A 120 24.76 -4.95 -10.80
N ALA A 121 24.65 -4.89 -12.13
CA ALA A 121 25.69 -5.41 -13.00
C ALA A 121 26.98 -4.73 -12.55
N VAL A 122 27.94 -5.52 -12.04
CA VAL A 122 29.22 -4.99 -11.56
C VAL A 122 29.81 -4.22 -12.74
N PRO A 123 30.01 -2.90 -12.63
CA PRO A 123 30.54 -2.12 -13.72
C PRO A 123 32.02 -2.50 -13.87
N THR A 124 32.28 -3.44 -14.76
CA THR A 124 33.63 -3.74 -15.25
C THR A 124 34.00 -2.64 -16.24
N ALA A 125 35.23 -2.11 -16.13
CA ALA A 125 35.75 -0.90 -16.77
C ALA A 125 35.35 0.45 -16.11
N GLU A 126 36.19 0.85 -15.15
CA GLU A 126 37.05 2.05 -15.30
C GLU A 126 36.36 3.36 -15.72
N ALA A 127 35.84 4.07 -14.71
CA ALA A 127 35.92 5.53 -14.69
C ALA A 127 36.98 5.92 -13.66
N GLU A 128 38.13 6.42 -14.12
CA GLU A 128 39.17 6.94 -13.23
C GLU A 128 38.68 8.24 -12.56
N CYS A 129 38.31 8.14 -11.28
CA CYS A 129 38.16 9.32 -10.42
C CYS A 129 39.53 9.65 -9.79
N PRO A 130 40.20 10.75 -10.18
CA PRO A 130 41.42 11.18 -9.50
C PRO A 130 41.06 11.72 -8.10
N GLY A 131 41.48 11.01 -7.06
CA GLY A 131 41.43 11.49 -5.67
C GLY A 131 40.35 10.88 -4.78
N GLU A 132 40.75 9.90 -3.96
CA GLU A 132 40.31 9.61 -2.58
C GLU A 132 38.86 9.93 -2.15
N CYS A 133 37.85 9.65 -2.99
CA CYS A 133 36.45 9.74 -2.56
C CYS A 133 36.02 8.43 -1.89
N GLY A 134 36.20 8.35 -0.56
CA GLY A 134 35.76 7.27 0.32
C GLY A 134 34.23 7.14 0.46
N CYS A 135 33.54 7.02 -0.67
CA CYS A 135 32.08 6.97 -0.77
C CYS A 135 31.53 5.57 -0.41
N THR A 136 31.85 5.06 0.78
CA THR A 136 31.25 3.80 1.28
C THR A 136 29.73 3.97 1.37
N PRO A 137 28.94 3.23 0.57
CA PRO A 137 27.50 3.37 0.56
C PRO A 137 26.96 3.00 1.94
N MET A 138 26.18 3.90 2.54
CA MET A 138 25.67 3.68 3.89
C MET A 138 24.28 3.06 3.83
N VAL A 139 24.17 1.84 4.33
CA VAL A 139 22.91 1.09 4.41
C VAL A 139 22.44 1.07 5.86
N VAL A 140 21.17 1.41 6.10
CA VAL A 140 20.52 1.33 7.41
C VAL A 140 19.73 0.04 7.46
N GLY A 141 20.20 -0.95 8.23
CA GLY A 141 19.56 -2.27 8.30
C GLY A 141 18.13 -2.27 8.86
N ARG A 142 17.73 -1.23 9.60
CA ARG A 142 16.35 -1.03 10.08
C ARG A 142 16.07 0.42 10.42
N TRP A 143 15.08 1.02 9.77
CA TRP A 143 14.57 2.34 10.15
C TRP A 143 13.67 2.25 11.39
N THR A 144 14.10 2.84 12.50
CA THR A 144 13.28 3.17 13.67
C THR A 144 13.18 4.69 13.83
N GLY A 145 12.45 5.16 14.84
CA GLY A 145 12.38 6.59 15.18
C GLY A 145 13.74 7.24 15.45
N ARG A 146 14.75 6.46 15.88
CA ARG A 146 16.13 6.94 16.09
C ARG A 146 16.80 7.30 14.77
N GLU A 147 16.80 6.38 13.80
CA GLU A 147 17.45 6.57 12.51
C GLU A 147 16.72 7.66 11.70
N VAL A 148 15.38 7.68 11.75
CA VAL A 148 14.56 8.74 11.13
C VAL A 148 14.94 10.13 11.68
N ARG A 149 15.04 10.26 13.02
CA ARG A 149 15.48 11.50 13.66
C ARG A 149 16.90 11.88 13.26
N ALA A 150 17.83 10.93 13.32
CA ALA A 150 19.23 11.18 13.01
C ALA A 150 19.40 11.63 11.55
N LEU A 151 18.63 11.08 10.59
CA LEU A 151 18.65 11.52 9.20
C LEU A 151 18.14 12.97 9.07
N ARG A 152 17.02 13.28 9.72
CA ARG A 152 16.45 14.64 9.73
C ARG A 152 17.43 15.67 10.30
N GLU A 153 18.07 15.34 11.42
CA GLU A 153 19.04 16.20 12.10
C GLU A 153 20.36 16.31 11.31
N ALA A 154 20.78 15.24 10.64
CA ALA A 154 21.90 15.27 9.71
C ALA A 154 21.66 16.24 8.54
N LEU A 155 20.44 16.26 8.01
CA LEU A 155 19.98 17.18 6.97
C LEU A 155 19.67 18.60 7.48
N ARG A 156 19.79 18.85 8.79
CA ARG A 156 19.43 20.11 9.46
C ARG A 156 17.98 20.55 9.19
N MET A 157 17.08 19.60 8.91
CA MET A 157 15.68 19.88 8.62
C MET A 157 14.82 19.90 9.90
N ASN A 158 13.83 20.80 9.93
CA ASN A 158 12.74 20.70 10.90
C ASN A 158 11.75 19.60 10.47
N VAL A 159 10.87 19.17 11.39
CA VAL A 159 9.92 18.05 11.14
C VAL A 159 8.99 18.31 9.94
N ARG A 160 8.67 19.57 9.64
CA ARG A 160 7.84 19.94 8.49
C ARG A 160 8.60 19.80 7.17
N ALA A 161 9.74 20.45 7.04
CA ALA A 161 10.57 20.38 5.85
C ALA A 161 10.99 18.94 5.51
N PHE A 162 11.25 18.12 6.53
CA PHE A 162 11.58 16.71 6.37
C PHE A 162 10.39 15.83 5.94
N ALA A 163 9.19 16.12 6.45
CA ALA A 163 7.97 15.46 6.00
C ALA A 163 7.65 15.79 4.53
N GLU A 164 7.80 17.07 4.16
CA GLU A 164 7.68 17.56 2.78
C GLU A 164 8.73 16.88 1.85
N HIS A 165 10.00 16.79 2.28
CA HIS A 165 11.07 16.12 1.54
C HIS A 165 10.82 14.61 1.30
N LEU A 166 10.19 13.92 2.26
CA LEU A 166 9.85 12.49 2.15
C LEU A 166 8.47 12.22 1.52
N GLY A 167 7.69 13.25 1.18
CA GLY A 167 6.32 13.09 0.65
C GLY A 167 5.32 12.50 1.65
N VAL A 168 5.51 12.74 2.96
CA VAL A 168 4.63 12.23 4.04
C VAL A 168 4.08 13.37 4.92
N THR A 169 3.13 13.07 5.80
CA THR A 169 2.60 14.08 6.72
C THR A 169 3.51 14.30 7.93
N THR A 170 3.52 15.51 8.47
CA THR A 170 4.23 15.86 9.73
C THR A 170 3.83 14.95 10.89
N ALA A 171 2.54 14.63 11.03
CA ALA A 171 2.02 13.70 12.03
C ALA A 171 2.58 12.27 11.87
N THR A 172 2.95 11.87 10.65
CA THR A 172 3.59 10.58 10.39
C THR A 172 5.03 10.56 10.91
N VAL A 173 5.83 11.60 10.59
CA VAL A 173 7.20 11.74 11.10
C VAL A 173 7.22 11.86 12.63
N SER A 174 6.37 12.72 13.22
CA SER A 174 6.27 12.87 14.67
C SER A 174 5.90 11.57 15.40
N ARG A 175 5.09 10.70 14.76
CA ARG A 175 4.72 9.38 15.30
C ARG A 175 5.89 8.38 15.22
N TRP A 176 6.70 8.45 14.17
CA TRP A 176 7.91 7.63 14.05
C TRP A 176 8.95 7.99 15.12
N GLU A 177 9.21 9.28 15.32
CA GLU A 177 10.19 9.79 16.30
C GLU A 177 9.72 9.72 17.78
N HIS A 178 8.51 9.22 18.06
CA HIS A 178 7.92 9.29 19.39
C HIS A 178 8.55 8.30 20.39
N ARG A 179 9.45 8.79 21.24
CA ARG A 179 10.27 7.98 22.18
C ARG A 179 9.49 6.98 23.06
N ARG A 180 8.25 7.29 23.47
CA ARG A 180 7.44 6.42 24.37
C ARG A 180 6.54 5.41 23.64
N ALA A 181 6.34 5.56 22.33
CA ALA A 181 5.45 4.70 21.54
C ALA A 181 5.84 4.73 20.05
N PRO A 182 7.06 4.26 19.69
CA PRO A 182 7.55 4.36 18.32
C PRO A 182 6.78 3.40 17.40
N ALA A 183 6.06 3.94 16.43
CA ALA A 183 5.56 3.15 15.31
C ALA A 183 6.63 3.14 14.21
N PRO A 184 7.26 2.00 13.87
CA PRO A 184 8.27 2.00 12.82
C PRO A 184 7.66 2.34 11.44
N PRO A 185 8.43 2.96 10.52
CA PRO A 185 7.97 3.20 9.16
C PRO A 185 7.55 1.89 8.47
N ARG A 186 6.42 1.91 7.76
CA ARG A 186 6.00 0.78 6.89
C ARG A 186 6.91 0.72 5.66
N VAL A 187 6.96 -0.43 4.98
CA VAL A 187 7.86 -0.72 3.84
C VAL A 187 8.01 0.45 2.85
N ALA A 188 6.90 1.02 2.36
CA ALA A 188 6.94 2.14 1.41
C ALA A 188 7.64 3.42 1.94
N ALA A 189 7.58 3.67 3.25
CA ALA A 189 8.27 4.78 3.89
C ALA A 189 9.76 4.49 4.17
N GLN A 190 10.13 3.22 4.36
CA GLN A 190 11.55 2.82 4.46
C GLN A 190 12.26 3.11 3.14
N SER A 191 11.67 2.72 2.01
CA SER A 191 12.22 3.01 0.68
C SER A 191 12.39 4.51 0.39
N ALA A 192 11.56 5.38 0.97
CA ALA A 192 11.73 6.84 0.85
C ALA A 192 12.91 7.34 1.69
N LEU A 193 13.11 6.80 2.89
CA LEU A 193 14.24 7.11 3.78
C LEU A 193 15.57 6.60 3.21
N ASP A 194 15.58 5.41 2.57
CA ASP A 194 16.76 4.84 1.89
C ASP A 194 17.19 5.69 0.68
N GLN A 195 16.22 6.15 -0.13
CA GLN A 195 16.48 7.06 -1.24
C GLN A 195 17.00 8.42 -0.74
N ALA A 196 16.39 8.98 0.30
CA ALA A 196 16.88 10.22 0.92
C ALA A 196 18.33 10.05 1.42
N LEU A 197 18.64 8.99 2.18
CA LEU A 197 20.01 8.74 2.64
C LEU A 197 21.01 8.52 1.49
N THR A 198 20.56 7.92 0.37
CA THR A 198 21.40 7.68 -0.81
C THR A 198 21.79 8.99 -1.52
N LEU A 199 20.83 9.89 -1.73
CA LEU A 199 21.01 11.15 -2.48
C LEU A 199 21.78 12.24 -1.72
N VAL A 200 21.97 12.06 -0.41
CA VAL A 200 22.55 13.07 0.49
C VAL A 200 24.08 13.17 0.37
N ASP A 201 24.61 14.36 0.60
CA ASP A 201 26.04 14.67 0.50
C ASP A 201 26.91 13.94 1.55
N THR A 202 28.23 13.95 1.32
CA THR A 202 29.21 13.25 2.17
C THR A 202 29.27 13.80 3.59
N ASP A 203 29.15 15.11 3.80
CA ASP A 203 29.21 15.74 5.13
C ASP A 203 27.97 15.40 5.96
N SER A 204 26.81 15.39 5.31
CA SER A 204 25.54 14.99 5.92
C SER A 204 25.50 13.49 6.19
N LYS A 205 26.09 12.64 5.34
CA LYS A 205 26.35 11.22 5.65
C LYS A 205 27.31 11.06 6.83
N ALA A 206 28.38 11.84 6.92
CA ALA A 206 29.29 11.82 8.07
C ALA A 206 28.58 12.25 9.37
N ARG A 207 27.77 13.32 9.30
CA ARG A 207 26.94 13.81 10.41
C ARG A 207 25.90 12.79 10.86
N PHE A 208 25.28 12.08 9.92
CA PHE A 208 24.34 10.99 10.22
C PHE A 208 25.03 9.84 10.98
N ARG A 209 26.22 9.40 10.55
CA ARG A 209 27.01 8.41 11.31
C ARG A 209 27.30 8.89 12.73
N LEU A 210 27.77 10.13 12.88
CA LEU A 210 28.09 10.70 14.18
C LEU A 210 26.87 10.75 15.12
N LEU A 211 25.71 11.17 14.60
CA LEU A 211 24.44 11.23 15.36
C LEU A 211 23.91 9.84 15.75
N LEU A 212 24.18 8.81 14.95
CA LEU A 212 23.92 7.44 15.37
C LEU A 212 24.86 7.05 16.52
N THR A 213 26.18 7.19 16.38
CA THR A 213 27.13 6.81 17.44
C THR A 213 26.93 7.59 18.75
N SER A 214 26.71 8.90 18.70
CA SER A 214 26.57 9.74 19.89
C SER A 214 25.28 9.48 20.70
N ALA A 215 24.33 8.72 20.16
CA ALA A 215 23.07 8.40 20.84
C ALA A 215 23.17 7.15 21.74
N ASP A 216 24.22 6.33 21.62
CA ASP A 216 24.42 5.14 22.47
C ASP A 216 25.07 5.44 23.83
N ASP A 217 25.71 6.62 23.99
CA ASP A 217 26.43 6.99 25.23
C ASP A 217 25.54 7.35 26.44
N THR A 218 24.23 7.13 26.37
CA THR A 218 23.33 7.23 27.54
C THR A 218 23.35 5.94 28.39
N THR A 219 24.57 5.58 28.82
CA THR A 219 24.98 4.79 30.00
C THR A 219 24.08 3.63 30.49
N PRO A 220 24.52 2.36 30.43
CA PRO A 220 23.92 1.29 31.21
C PRO A 220 24.35 1.38 32.69
N ARG A 221 23.44 1.87 33.56
CA ARG A 221 23.66 1.93 35.02
C ARG A 221 23.39 0.56 35.68
N ALA A 222 24.43 -0.24 35.95
CA ALA A 222 24.31 -1.45 36.78
C ALA A 222 25.61 -1.93 37.46
N HIS A 223 26.04 -1.26 38.54
CA HIS A 223 26.81 -1.83 39.66
C HIS A 223 26.42 -1.01 40.90
N GLY A 224 26.04 -1.55 42.07
CA GLY A 224 25.75 -2.92 42.51
C GLY A 224 25.34 -2.85 44.01
N GLY A 225 24.97 -3.98 44.62
CA GLY A 225 24.86 -4.08 46.09
C GLY A 225 23.44 -3.98 46.68
N ARG A 226 22.96 -5.13 47.17
CA ARG A 226 21.78 -5.26 48.05
C ARG A 226 22.27 -5.25 49.50
N ALA A 227 21.73 -4.39 50.36
CA ALA A 227 21.97 -4.43 51.81
C ALA A 227 20.71 -4.05 52.60
N THR A 228 20.59 -4.56 53.82
CA THR A 228 19.34 -4.59 54.61
C THR A 228 19.46 -3.89 55.96
N LYS A 229 18.32 -3.37 56.46
CA LYS A 229 18.04 -2.94 57.86
C LYS A 229 18.85 -1.75 58.41
N GLY A 230 18.13 -0.80 59.01
CA GLY A 230 18.66 0.26 59.87
C GLY A 230 17.55 1.17 60.36
N ARG A 231 17.39 1.34 61.68
CA ARG A 231 16.37 2.19 62.33
C ARG A 231 17.08 3.41 62.97
N SER A 232 16.29 4.43 63.34
CA SER A 232 16.58 5.49 64.32
C SER A 232 17.35 6.72 63.78
N THR A 233 16.68 7.89 63.65
CA THR A 233 16.69 9.08 64.55
C THR A 233 18.03 9.84 64.56
N VAL A 234 18.12 11.18 64.44
CA VAL A 234 17.47 12.28 65.21
C VAL A 234 17.44 13.55 64.31
N THR A 235 16.31 14.21 64.04
CA THR A 235 15.70 15.40 64.75
C THR A 235 16.41 16.76 64.43
N PRO A 236 15.91 17.97 64.80
CA PRO A 236 15.31 18.88 63.82
C PRO A 236 15.93 20.29 63.77
N ILE A 237 15.36 21.19 62.95
CA ILE A 237 15.41 22.64 63.18
C ILE A 237 13.98 23.18 63.27
N HIS A 238 13.66 23.87 64.38
CA HIS A 238 12.37 24.49 64.69
C HIS A 238 11.94 25.50 63.60
N GLN A 239 10.68 25.68 63.21
CA GLN A 239 9.38 25.77 63.92
C GLN A 239 9.14 27.10 64.68
N ALA A 240 8.31 27.97 64.09
CA ALA A 240 7.24 28.75 64.73
C ALA A 240 6.24 29.18 63.61
N ASP A 241 4.95 28.81 63.61
CA ASP A 241 3.85 29.32 64.46
C ASP A 241 3.44 30.76 64.02
N ARG A 242 2.21 31.15 63.62
CA ARG A 242 0.81 30.66 63.80
C ARG A 242 0.03 30.81 62.46
N THR A 243 -1.27 30.55 62.26
CA THR A 243 -2.44 30.27 63.14
C THR A 243 -3.47 29.35 62.42
N ARG A 244 -4.74 29.37 62.85
CA ARG A 244 -5.98 28.70 62.37
C ARG A 244 -7.16 29.69 62.64
N PRO A 245 -8.45 29.38 62.37
CA PRO A 245 -9.08 28.50 61.38
C PRO A 245 -10.13 29.25 60.51
N ALA A 246 -10.88 28.52 59.69
CA ALA A 246 -12.08 29.01 59.02
C ALA A 246 -13.36 28.88 59.88
N SER A 247 -14.37 29.68 59.54
CA SER A 247 -15.81 29.39 59.61
C SER A 247 -16.44 29.80 58.28
#